data_AF-A0A1H9HSA0-F1
#
_entry.id   AF-A0A1H9HSA0-F1
#
_cell.length_a   1.000
_cell.length_b   1.000
_cell.length_c   1.000
_cell.angle_alpha   90.00
_cell.angle_beta   90.00
_cell.angle_gamma   90.00
#
_symmetry.space_group_name_H-M   'P 1'
#
loop_
_entity.id
_entity.type
_entity.pdbx_description
1 polymer ?
#
loop_
_entity_poly.entity_id
_entity_poly.type
_entity_poly.pdbx_seq_one_letter_code
_entity_poly.pdbx_strand_id
1 'polypeptide(L)'
;MFGANILSTRDDLGEAGTYDDICESLGISVIRYPGGTLTERYFDLSNPNQDTAVDVTNGNEIPLLPYGEFMAYAEDADIAVNIVLPTTSYLSEETDANGHRFAQIDEAEVRGFIQSTLNGEFGAPDIRSFEIGNEYWGVGMSSLEYGRVAARMSEIIDEELNSHPNAILFTETDVIVQMGTNYGTAGLDGDYAHLTNVEDQIAALNEDYGLALDDSHVSNSGQIVWARVANEIIIGEFDTSSEQMAIDGVVSHIYSRGPEIPNSRYFDLATVESTWEKAIPDLERHVTEWNVSSRSAAFERGEDFGLLQAHEILNVAEAMNLFDVEAAYVWPVQQNNNTTLSGDEGDLDLRVPGEMFRMMKQNLTDTRPVDLTGGAGRETEEQTPDADIHMFQGQDRIVFYVASTTGEQAETMIDLSGIVTDPGQVTATRLGVAPGEAPGDGASQAAVTGLSQDAVLQDGVLMADLNAYEILEVVLEAPTLTDNYSGFLEANGFFDQPPEEMAADLAPEMTMTALMDNEAPALFNQTDATVDAPTPATFAPAVAQDSPEEDGTDAFLATVMLAPSDKAPDTEDTSDEGDDESSGDDGGFGGMIGALLLLPLLMLG
;
A
#
# COMPACT_ATOMS: atom_id res chain seq x y z
N MET A 1 -9.45 -10.09 5.35
CA MET A 1 -8.76 -8.78 5.52
C MET A 1 -7.26 -8.84 5.84
N PHE A 2 -6.76 -9.63 6.82
CA PHE A 2 -5.33 -9.51 7.23
C PHE A 2 -4.40 -10.59 6.65
N GLY A 3 -3.77 -10.31 5.50
CA GLY A 3 -2.65 -11.08 4.93
C GLY A 3 -1.51 -10.19 4.40
N ALA A 4 -0.57 -10.75 3.64
CA ALA A 4 0.68 -10.10 3.22
C ALA A 4 1.07 -10.37 1.75
N ASN A 5 2.00 -9.56 1.23
CA ASN A 5 2.70 -9.76 -0.04
C ASN A 5 4.15 -10.23 0.18
N ILE A 6 4.68 -11.09 -0.69
CA ILE A 6 6.08 -11.55 -0.70
C ILE A 6 6.78 -11.20 -2.04
N LEU A 7 8.00 -10.67 -2.01
CA LEU A 7 8.82 -10.45 -3.21
C LEU A 7 9.78 -11.60 -3.45
N SER A 8 9.60 -12.31 -4.55
CA SER A 8 10.55 -13.35 -4.96
C SER A 8 11.97 -12.85 -5.22
N THR A 9 12.19 -11.55 -5.47
CA THR A 9 13.55 -10.97 -5.65
C THR A 9 14.17 -10.38 -4.38
N ARG A 10 13.57 -10.58 -3.19
CA ARG A 10 14.09 -10.02 -1.93
C ARG A 10 13.95 -10.97 -0.74
N ASP A 11 12.77 -11.55 -0.60
CA ASP A 11 12.34 -12.15 0.66
C ASP A 11 12.71 -13.65 0.64
N ASP A 12 13.65 -14.05 1.50
CA ASP A 12 14.16 -15.42 1.62
C ASP A 12 13.47 -16.15 2.80
N LEU A 13 13.49 -17.49 2.78
CA LEU A 13 12.79 -18.34 3.78
C LEU A 13 13.75 -19.25 4.57
N GLY A 14 13.39 -19.58 5.80
CA GLY A 14 14.09 -20.57 6.63
C GLY A 14 15.54 -20.19 6.97
N GLU A 15 16.48 -21.15 6.92
CA GLU A 15 17.90 -20.89 7.24
C GLU A 15 18.59 -19.87 6.28
N ALA A 16 17.93 -19.43 5.21
CA ALA A 16 18.45 -18.43 4.26
C ALA A 16 18.02 -16.99 4.58
N GLY A 17 16.84 -16.80 5.20
CA GLY A 17 16.17 -15.49 5.32
C GLY A 17 15.51 -15.24 6.67
N THR A 18 14.51 -14.35 6.68
CA THR A 18 13.73 -13.95 7.87
C THR A 18 12.23 -13.72 7.60
N TYR A 19 11.74 -13.87 6.37
CA TYR A 19 10.35 -13.54 6.04
C TYR A 19 9.32 -14.42 6.75
N ASP A 20 9.64 -15.68 7.01
CA ASP A 20 8.82 -16.61 7.76
C ASP A 20 8.75 -16.28 9.26
N ASP A 21 9.87 -15.92 9.89
CA ASP A 21 9.93 -15.42 11.28
C ASP A 21 9.07 -14.14 11.45
N ILE A 22 9.09 -13.22 10.46
CA ILE A 22 8.27 -12.01 10.47
C ILE A 22 6.78 -12.33 10.22
N CYS A 23 6.46 -13.28 9.35
CA CYS A 23 5.07 -13.71 9.12
C CYS A 23 4.43 -14.38 10.36
N GLU A 24 5.17 -15.23 11.09
CA GLU A 24 4.71 -15.74 12.40
C GLU A 24 4.49 -14.57 13.38
N SER A 25 5.44 -13.63 13.44
CA SER A 25 5.39 -12.47 14.34
C SER A 25 4.20 -11.54 14.09
N LEU A 26 3.83 -11.31 12.82
CA LEU A 26 2.66 -10.52 12.42
C LEU A 26 1.34 -11.31 12.52
N GLY A 27 1.39 -12.64 12.57
CA GLY A 27 0.20 -13.50 12.53
C GLY A 27 -0.46 -13.56 11.15
N ILE A 28 0.35 -13.60 10.09
CA ILE A 28 -0.12 -13.71 8.70
C ILE A 28 -0.82 -15.07 8.50
N SER A 29 -1.97 -15.04 7.81
CA SER A 29 -2.74 -16.26 7.47
C SER A 29 -3.01 -16.43 5.97
N VAL A 30 -2.65 -15.43 5.15
CA VAL A 30 -2.72 -15.49 3.69
C VAL A 30 -1.53 -14.74 3.09
N ILE A 31 -0.83 -15.31 2.11
CA ILE A 31 0.25 -14.63 1.36
C ILE A 31 -0.06 -14.56 -0.14
N ARG A 32 0.11 -13.38 -0.72
CA ARG A 32 0.08 -13.12 -2.18
C ARG A 32 1.47 -13.32 -2.79
N TYR A 33 1.56 -14.23 -3.76
CA TYR A 33 2.78 -14.54 -4.50
C TYR A 33 2.53 -14.55 -6.02
N PRO A 34 3.42 -13.97 -6.85
CA PRO A 34 4.45 -13.00 -6.47
C PRO A 34 3.83 -11.63 -6.16
N GLY A 35 4.43 -10.89 -5.23
CA GLY A 35 4.04 -9.51 -4.94
C GLY A 35 4.53 -8.52 -6.02
N GLY A 36 3.66 -7.58 -6.38
CA GLY A 36 4.00 -6.45 -7.26
C GLY A 36 4.42 -6.82 -8.67
N THR A 37 5.09 -5.87 -9.32
CA THR A 37 5.50 -5.97 -10.74
C THR A 37 6.52 -7.07 -11.04
N LEU A 38 6.90 -7.90 -10.05
CA LEU A 38 7.71 -9.10 -10.27
C LEU A 38 6.97 -10.16 -11.08
N THR A 39 5.67 -10.32 -10.87
CA THR A 39 4.81 -11.29 -11.58
C THR A 39 4.93 -11.11 -13.09
N GLU A 40 4.69 -9.88 -13.56
CA GLU A 40 4.71 -9.48 -14.97
C GLU A 40 6.12 -9.39 -15.59
N ARG A 41 7.18 -9.68 -14.83
CA ARG A 41 8.58 -9.56 -15.28
C ARG A 41 9.35 -10.86 -15.23
N TYR A 42 9.08 -11.69 -14.23
CA TYR A 42 9.94 -12.78 -13.82
C TYR A 42 9.21 -14.08 -13.46
N PHE A 43 7.87 -14.09 -13.39
CA PHE A 43 7.12 -15.33 -13.17
C PHE A 43 6.79 -15.99 -14.51
N ASP A 44 7.36 -17.18 -14.74
CA ASP A 44 7.22 -17.97 -15.96
C ASP A 44 6.37 -19.21 -15.65
N LEU A 45 5.14 -19.26 -16.17
CA LEU A 45 4.22 -20.39 -15.93
C LEU A 45 4.71 -21.71 -16.57
N SER A 46 5.63 -21.65 -17.55
CA SER A 46 6.30 -22.83 -18.11
C SER A 46 7.45 -23.35 -17.24
N ASN A 47 7.97 -22.51 -16.34
CA ASN A 47 9.13 -22.78 -15.48
C ASN A 47 9.02 -22.11 -14.09
N PRO A 48 7.94 -22.36 -13.31
CA PRO A 48 7.63 -21.57 -12.11
C PRO A 48 8.62 -21.77 -10.96
N ASN A 49 9.48 -22.80 -11.04
CA ASN A 49 10.53 -23.10 -10.07
C ASN A 49 11.92 -22.56 -10.51
N GLN A 50 11.96 -21.47 -11.27
CA GLN A 50 13.22 -20.81 -11.61
C GLN A 50 13.78 -20.01 -10.43
N ASP A 51 15.07 -20.22 -10.15
CA ASP A 51 15.82 -19.67 -9.02
C ASP A 51 16.60 -18.40 -9.38
N THR A 52 16.65 -18.02 -10.66
CA THR A 52 17.23 -16.76 -11.13
C THR A 52 16.47 -16.19 -12.33
N ALA A 53 16.57 -14.88 -12.52
CA ALA A 53 16.14 -14.17 -13.73
C ALA A 53 17.17 -13.10 -14.14
N VAL A 54 16.94 -12.45 -15.29
CA VAL A 54 17.74 -11.30 -15.75
C VAL A 54 16.96 -10.02 -15.52
N ASP A 55 17.50 -9.12 -14.70
CA ASP A 55 16.90 -7.83 -14.38
C ASP A 55 16.69 -6.99 -15.66
N VAL A 56 15.42 -6.69 -15.97
CA VAL A 56 15.02 -5.95 -17.18
C VAL A 56 15.58 -4.51 -17.25
N THR A 57 16.07 -3.99 -16.12
CA THR A 57 16.55 -2.62 -15.94
C THR A 57 18.05 -2.47 -16.22
N ASN A 58 18.85 -3.48 -15.84
CA ASN A 58 20.32 -3.40 -15.88
C ASN A 58 21.01 -4.62 -16.53
N GLY A 59 20.29 -5.71 -16.79
CA GLY A 59 20.80 -6.90 -17.47
C GLY A 59 21.68 -7.82 -16.63
N ASN A 60 21.73 -7.64 -15.31
CA ASN A 60 22.39 -8.58 -14.39
C ASN A 60 21.47 -9.77 -14.06
N GLU A 61 22.08 -10.86 -13.60
CA GLU A 61 21.37 -12.00 -13.01
C GLU A 61 20.95 -11.64 -11.57
N ILE A 62 19.69 -11.91 -11.23
CA ILE A 62 19.08 -11.70 -9.90
C ILE A 62 18.47 -13.01 -9.40
N PRO A 63 18.47 -13.27 -8.07
CA PRO A 63 17.81 -14.44 -7.51
C PRO A 63 16.28 -14.33 -7.60
N LEU A 64 15.62 -15.49 -7.55
CA LEU A 64 14.18 -15.63 -7.37
C LEU A 64 13.90 -16.72 -6.33
N LEU A 65 13.04 -16.44 -5.36
CA LEU A 65 12.35 -17.46 -4.57
C LEU A 65 11.51 -18.34 -5.52
N PRO A 66 11.74 -19.66 -5.61
CA PRO A 66 10.97 -20.53 -6.50
C PRO A 66 9.52 -20.72 -6.01
N TYR A 67 8.56 -20.82 -6.94
CA TYR A 67 7.15 -20.99 -6.58
C TYR A 67 6.88 -22.23 -5.71
N GLY A 68 7.49 -23.37 -6.04
CA GLY A 68 7.40 -24.59 -5.24
C GLY A 68 8.19 -24.59 -3.93
N GLU A 69 8.98 -23.55 -3.66
CA GLU A 69 9.59 -23.32 -2.34
C GLU A 69 8.63 -22.50 -1.47
N PHE A 70 8.07 -21.43 -2.02
CA PHE A 70 6.97 -20.67 -1.40
C PHE A 70 5.74 -21.54 -1.07
N MET A 71 5.26 -22.35 -2.03
CA MET A 71 4.08 -23.21 -1.84
C MET A 71 4.32 -24.33 -0.83
N ALA A 72 5.54 -24.86 -0.73
CA ALA A 72 5.91 -25.83 0.29
C ALA A 72 5.97 -25.19 1.70
N TYR A 73 6.51 -23.98 1.81
CA TYR A 73 6.46 -23.19 3.05
C TYR A 73 5.00 -22.92 3.48
N ALA A 74 4.14 -22.50 2.56
CA ALA A 74 2.73 -22.26 2.85
C ALA A 74 1.99 -23.52 3.33
N GLU A 75 2.27 -24.70 2.76
CA GLU A 75 1.72 -25.99 3.21
C GLU A 75 2.24 -26.38 4.61
N ASP A 76 3.55 -26.28 4.87
CA ASP A 76 4.14 -26.62 6.17
C ASP A 76 3.75 -25.61 7.29
N ALA A 77 3.36 -24.38 6.93
CA ALA A 77 2.97 -23.30 7.85
C ALA A 77 1.45 -23.16 8.10
N ASP A 78 0.59 -23.90 7.39
CA ASP A 78 -0.89 -23.76 7.44
C ASP A 78 -1.36 -22.34 6.99
N ILE A 79 -0.69 -21.78 5.97
CA ILE A 79 -0.96 -20.46 5.39
C ILE A 79 -1.63 -20.61 4.02
N ALA A 80 -2.72 -19.88 3.79
CA ALA A 80 -3.39 -19.87 2.49
C ALA A 80 -2.67 -18.96 1.47
N VAL A 81 -2.90 -19.18 0.17
CA VAL A 81 -2.22 -18.43 -0.90
C VAL A 81 -3.19 -17.70 -1.84
N ASN A 82 -2.79 -16.50 -2.26
CA ASN A 82 -3.27 -15.86 -3.50
C ASN A 82 -2.16 -15.97 -4.55
N ILE A 83 -2.48 -16.54 -5.71
CA ILE A 83 -1.51 -16.85 -6.77
C ILE A 83 -1.72 -15.86 -7.92
N VAL A 84 -0.78 -14.92 -8.09
CA VAL A 84 -0.83 -13.91 -9.14
C VAL A 84 -0.22 -14.45 -10.44
N LEU A 85 -0.96 -14.37 -11.53
CA LEU A 85 -0.56 -14.87 -12.86
C LEU A 85 -0.11 -13.70 -13.76
N PRO A 86 0.93 -13.86 -14.60
CA PRO A 86 1.35 -12.83 -15.55
C PRO A 86 0.35 -12.66 -16.70
N THR A 87 0.25 -11.46 -17.26
CA THR A 87 -0.63 -11.14 -18.40
C THR A 87 0.14 -10.60 -19.61
N THR A 88 1.27 -9.94 -19.39
CA THR A 88 2.10 -9.29 -20.42
C THR A 88 2.66 -10.22 -21.49
N SER A 89 2.94 -11.47 -21.15
CA SER A 89 3.41 -12.51 -22.07
C SER A 89 2.35 -12.94 -23.09
N TYR A 90 1.07 -12.69 -22.81
CA TYR A 90 -0.07 -13.21 -23.57
C TYR A 90 -0.71 -12.17 -24.51
N LEU A 91 0.09 -11.27 -25.08
CA LEU A 91 -0.33 -10.30 -26.10
C LEU A 91 0.34 -10.52 -27.46
N SER A 92 -0.42 -10.30 -28.54
CA SER A 92 0.06 -10.45 -29.92
C SER A 92 0.97 -9.30 -30.40
N GLU A 93 1.77 -9.55 -31.45
CA GLU A 93 2.41 -8.48 -32.23
C GLU A 93 1.40 -7.72 -33.14
N GLU A 94 0.26 -8.32 -33.45
CA GLU A 94 -0.82 -7.66 -34.21
C GLU A 94 -1.66 -6.74 -33.32
N THR A 95 -2.19 -5.66 -33.89
CA THR A 95 -3.04 -4.67 -33.21
C THR A 95 -4.36 -4.47 -33.95
N ASP A 96 -5.36 -3.95 -33.24
CA ASP A 96 -6.60 -3.45 -33.83
C ASP A 96 -6.42 -2.10 -34.55
N ALA A 97 -7.54 -1.45 -34.90
CA ALA A 97 -7.58 -0.19 -35.64
C ALA A 97 -7.12 1.03 -34.83
N ASN A 98 -7.18 0.95 -33.50
CA ASN A 98 -6.83 2.06 -32.59
C ASN A 98 -5.39 1.89 -32.07
N GLY A 99 -4.88 0.66 -32.05
CA GLY A 99 -3.48 0.33 -31.76
C GLY A 99 -3.28 -0.65 -30.61
N HIS A 100 -4.36 -1.15 -30.01
CA HIS A 100 -4.29 -2.12 -28.92
C HIS A 100 -4.03 -3.52 -29.48
N ARG A 101 -3.17 -4.29 -28.81
CA ARG A 101 -2.89 -5.70 -29.14
C ARG A 101 -4.10 -6.59 -28.83
N PHE A 102 -4.11 -7.78 -29.42
CA PHE A 102 -5.07 -8.84 -29.07
C PHE A 102 -4.45 -9.79 -28.04
N ALA A 103 -5.30 -10.51 -27.30
CA ALA A 103 -4.84 -11.62 -26.48
C ALA A 103 -4.31 -12.77 -27.34
N GLN A 104 -3.21 -13.37 -26.90
CA GLN A 104 -2.53 -14.50 -27.51
C GLN A 104 -2.03 -15.48 -26.44
N ILE A 105 -2.95 -15.89 -25.56
CA ILE A 105 -2.70 -16.84 -24.46
C ILE A 105 -2.29 -18.21 -25.02
N ASP A 106 -1.20 -18.80 -24.50
CA ASP A 106 -0.96 -20.23 -24.69
C ASP A 106 -1.79 -21.02 -23.66
N GLU A 107 -2.99 -21.43 -24.07
CA GLU A 107 -3.90 -22.17 -23.19
C GLU A 107 -3.32 -23.48 -22.66
N ALA A 108 -2.33 -24.08 -23.34
CA ALA A 108 -1.70 -25.31 -22.86
C ALA A 108 -0.68 -25.04 -21.74
N GLU A 109 -0.06 -23.86 -21.74
CA GLU A 109 0.81 -23.39 -20.66
C GLU A 109 -0.02 -23.02 -19.42
N VAL A 110 -1.02 -22.14 -19.57
CA VAL A 110 -1.86 -21.69 -18.43
C VAL A 110 -2.58 -22.87 -17.78
N ARG A 111 -3.26 -23.74 -18.56
CA ARG A 111 -3.89 -24.96 -18.01
C ARG A 111 -2.87 -25.92 -17.41
N GLY A 112 -1.68 -26.04 -18.02
CA GLY A 112 -0.60 -26.89 -17.51
C GLY A 112 -0.08 -26.43 -16.14
N PHE A 113 0.01 -25.13 -15.92
CA PHE A 113 0.33 -24.54 -14.61
C PHE A 113 -0.80 -24.78 -13.60
N ILE A 114 -2.04 -24.35 -13.91
CA ILE A 114 -3.18 -24.50 -13.00
C ILE A 114 -3.40 -25.97 -12.63
N GLN A 115 -3.36 -26.90 -13.59
CA GLN A 115 -3.47 -28.34 -13.31
C GLN A 115 -2.34 -28.84 -12.40
N SER A 116 -1.08 -28.43 -12.63
CA SER A 116 0.04 -28.82 -11.77
C SER A 116 -0.15 -28.33 -10.32
N THR A 117 -0.59 -27.08 -10.16
CA THR A 117 -0.91 -26.47 -8.86
C THR A 117 -2.08 -27.18 -8.16
N LEU A 118 -3.23 -27.37 -8.82
CA LEU A 118 -4.41 -28.04 -8.24
C LEU A 118 -4.19 -29.54 -7.95
N ASN A 119 -3.16 -30.16 -8.56
CA ASN A 119 -2.71 -31.53 -8.21
C ASN A 119 -1.64 -31.58 -7.11
N GLY A 120 -1.18 -30.42 -6.61
CA GLY A 120 -0.18 -30.33 -5.55
C GLY A 120 1.25 -30.63 -5.99
N GLU A 121 1.60 -30.45 -7.28
CA GLU A 121 2.96 -30.72 -7.77
C GLU A 121 4.02 -29.74 -7.23
N PHE A 122 3.58 -28.60 -6.68
CA PHE A 122 4.42 -27.57 -6.06
C PHE A 122 4.29 -27.50 -4.52
N GLY A 123 3.44 -28.34 -3.92
CA GLY A 123 2.88 -28.14 -2.58
C GLY A 123 1.36 -27.91 -2.66
N ALA A 124 0.65 -28.17 -1.57
CA ALA A 124 -0.81 -28.11 -1.48
C ALA A 124 -1.33 -27.33 -0.24
N PRO A 125 -0.95 -26.04 -0.08
CA PRO A 125 -1.64 -25.14 0.84
C PRO A 125 -3.09 -24.91 0.40
N ASP A 126 -3.88 -24.25 1.25
CA ASP A 126 -5.19 -23.73 0.85
C ASP A 126 -5.03 -22.60 -0.17
N ILE A 127 -5.83 -22.60 -1.24
CA ILE A 127 -5.74 -21.60 -2.31
C ILE A 127 -6.96 -20.71 -2.20
N ARG A 128 -6.78 -19.51 -1.64
CA ARG A 128 -7.88 -18.54 -1.49
C ARG A 128 -8.27 -17.95 -2.83
N SER A 129 -7.30 -17.63 -3.69
CA SER A 129 -7.60 -17.03 -4.99
C SER A 129 -6.49 -17.20 -6.05
N PHE A 130 -6.88 -17.03 -7.32
CA PHE A 130 -6.01 -16.76 -8.46
C PHE A 130 -6.24 -15.33 -8.94
N GLU A 131 -5.22 -14.49 -8.89
CA GLU A 131 -5.26 -13.09 -9.34
C GLU A 131 -4.67 -12.95 -10.75
N ILE A 132 -5.41 -12.35 -11.68
CA ILE A 132 -4.95 -12.21 -13.06
C ILE A 132 -4.26 -10.86 -13.26
N GLY A 133 -2.93 -10.89 -13.33
CA GLY A 133 -2.07 -9.75 -13.61
C GLY A 133 -1.79 -8.86 -12.41
N ASN A 134 -0.75 -8.01 -12.55
CA ASN A 134 -0.40 -7.01 -11.54
C ASN A 134 0.00 -5.69 -12.19
N GLU A 135 -0.73 -4.61 -11.89
CA GLU A 135 -0.41 -3.25 -12.34
C GLU A 135 -0.11 -3.16 -13.84
N TYR A 136 -1.00 -3.73 -14.67
CA TYR A 136 -0.82 -3.92 -16.12
C TYR A 136 -0.35 -2.64 -16.85
N TRP A 137 -0.78 -1.47 -16.36
CA TRP A 137 -0.37 -0.14 -16.82
C TRP A 137 1.13 0.16 -16.70
N GLY A 138 1.80 -0.38 -15.67
CA GLY A 138 3.21 -0.16 -15.35
C GLY A 138 4.17 -1.04 -16.14
N VAL A 139 3.62 -2.04 -16.83
CA VAL A 139 4.35 -3.01 -17.67
C VAL A 139 3.98 -2.90 -19.15
N GLY A 140 3.28 -1.82 -19.54
CA GLY A 140 3.08 -1.45 -20.92
C GLY A 140 1.80 -1.97 -21.55
N MET A 141 0.75 -2.25 -20.77
CA MET A 141 -0.58 -2.61 -21.25
C MET A 141 -1.58 -1.47 -21.04
N SER A 142 -2.50 -1.32 -21.99
CA SER A 142 -3.69 -0.48 -21.87
C SER A 142 -4.88 -1.30 -21.33
N SER A 143 -5.90 -0.64 -20.79
CA SER A 143 -7.03 -1.32 -20.12
C SER A 143 -7.77 -2.31 -21.04
N LEU A 144 -7.85 -2.01 -22.35
CA LEU A 144 -8.45 -2.90 -23.35
C LEU A 144 -7.60 -4.16 -23.59
N GLU A 145 -6.27 -4.03 -23.56
CA GLU A 145 -5.35 -5.17 -23.70
C GLU A 145 -5.36 -6.06 -22.46
N TYR A 146 -5.52 -5.45 -21.28
CA TYR A 146 -5.72 -6.19 -20.04
C TYR A 146 -7.04 -6.96 -20.04
N GLY A 147 -8.18 -6.31 -20.35
CA GLY A 147 -9.49 -6.97 -20.40
C GLY A 147 -9.52 -8.19 -21.32
N ARG A 148 -8.93 -8.07 -22.52
CA ARG A 148 -8.78 -9.18 -23.49
C ARG A 148 -8.06 -10.40 -22.95
N VAL A 149 -7.03 -10.20 -22.11
CA VAL A 149 -6.27 -11.28 -21.49
C VAL A 149 -7.00 -11.80 -20.24
N ALA A 150 -7.49 -10.90 -19.41
CA ALA A 150 -8.18 -11.21 -18.15
C ALA A 150 -9.44 -12.06 -18.38
N ALA A 151 -10.33 -11.65 -19.29
CA ALA A 151 -11.57 -12.38 -19.56
C ALA A 151 -11.30 -13.84 -19.98
N ARG A 152 -10.38 -14.06 -20.93
CA ARG A 152 -10.06 -15.42 -21.41
C ARG A 152 -9.20 -16.22 -20.43
N MET A 153 -8.35 -15.60 -19.62
CA MET A 153 -7.66 -16.31 -18.51
C MET A 153 -8.65 -16.74 -17.42
N SER A 154 -9.66 -15.91 -17.12
CA SER A 154 -10.71 -16.22 -16.13
C SER A 154 -11.46 -17.50 -16.48
N GLU A 155 -11.98 -17.60 -17.72
CA GLU A 155 -12.62 -18.84 -18.21
C GLU A 155 -11.71 -20.07 -18.12
N ILE A 156 -10.41 -19.90 -18.37
CA ILE A 156 -9.46 -21.01 -18.33
C ILE A 156 -9.27 -21.51 -16.89
N ILE A 157 -9.23 -20.61 -15.90
CA ILE A 157 -9.04 -20.97 -14.49
C ILE A 157 -10.32 -21.62 -13.96
N ASP A 158 -11.50 -21.01 -14.19
CA ASP A 158 -12.81 -21.60 -13.82
C ASP A 158 -12.98 -23.02 -14.39
N GLU A 159 -12.69 -23.22 -15.69
CA GLU A 159 -12.83 -24.53 -16.33
C GLU A 159 -11.94 -25.59 -15.66
N GLU A 160 -10.72 -25.25 -15.22
CA GLU A 160 -9.83 -26.20 -14.54
C GLU A 160 -10.24 -26.43 -13.08
N LEU A 161 -10.67 -25.41 -12.34
CA LEU A 161 -11.24 -25.52 -10.99
C LEU A 161 -12.47 -26.45 -10.99
N ASN A 162 -13.47 -26.14 -11.83
CA ASN A 162 -14.74 -26.87 -11.93
C ASN A 162 -14.60 -28.28 -12.53
N SER A 163 -13.62 -28.52 -13.41
CA SER A 163 -13.42 -29.85 -14.02
C SER A 163 -12.45 -30.76 -13.22
N HIS A 164 -11.78 -30.23 -12.19
CA HIS A 164 -10.84 -30.99 -11.39
C HIS A 164 -11.50 -32.22 -10.73
N PRO A 165 -10.82 -33.40 -10.65
CA PRO A 165 -11.37 -34.59 -9.98
C PRO A 165 -11.77 -34.37 -8.50
N ASN A 166 -11.20 -33.34 -7.86
CA ASN A 166 -11.48 -32.91 -6.49
C ASN A 166 -12.10 -31.50 -6.41
N ALA A 167 -12.80 -30.99 -7.43
CA ALA A 167 -13.34 -29.61 -7.50
C ALA A 167 -14.07 -29.12 -6.22
N ILE A 168 -14.63 -30.03 -5.42
CA ILE A 168 -15.23 -29.75 -4.09
C ILE A 168 -14.23 -29.24 -3.02
N LEU A 169 -12.93 -29.18 -3.33
CA LEU A 169 -11.90 -28.54 -2.51
C LEU A 169 -11.67 -27.07 -2.90
N PHE A 170 -12.19 -26.63 -4.04
CA PHE A 170 -11.89 -25.33 -4.66
C PHE A 170 -13.18 -24.52 -4.92
N THR A 171 -14.24 -24.77 -4.14
CA THR A 171 -15.52 -24.03 -4.27
C THR A 171 -15.50 -22.66 -3.58
N GLU A 172 -14.45 -22.38 -2.81
CA GLU A 172 -14.19 -21.09 -2.15
C GLU A 172 -12.80 -20.53 -2.60
N THR A 173 -12.34 -20.94 -3.81
CA THR A 173 -11.12 -20.46 -4.46
C THR A 173 -11.48 -19.47 -5.55
N ASP A 174 -11.29 -18.18 -5.29
CA ASP A 174 -11.77 -17.09 -6.14
C ASP A 174 -10.93 -16.91 -7.40
N VAL A 175 -11.55 -16.46 -8.50
CA VAL A 175 -10.84 -15.88 -9.65
C VAL A 175 -11.04 -14.36 -9.63
N ILE A 176 -9.94 -13.61 -9.44
CA ILE A 176 -10.00 -12.16 -9.19
C ILE A 176 -9.20 -11.33 -10.21
N VAL A 177 -9.75 -10.18 -10.59
CA VAL A 177 -9.23 -9.34 -11.69
C VAL A 177 -8.96 -7.90 -11.26
N GLN A 178 -7.89 -7.31 -11.78
CA GLN A 178 -7.48 -5.93 -11.47
C GLN A 178 -8.46 -4.91 -12.06
N MET A 179 -8.83 -3.91 -11.24
CA MET A 179 -9.62 -2.79 -11.71
C MET A 179 -8.87 -1.93 -12.74
N GLY A 180 -9.64 -1.23 -13.55
CA GLY A 180 -9.16 -0.27 -14.52
C GLY A 180 -8.74 1.05 -13.88
N THR A 181 -7.67 1.64 -14.41
CA THR A 181 -7.11 2.88 -13.88
C THR A 181 -6.62 3.83 -14.97
N ASN A 182 -6.20 5.03 -14.58
CA ASN A 182 -5.69 6.10 -15.45
C ASN A 182 -4.30 6.56 -15.00
N TYR A 183 -3.30 5.70 -15.19
CA TYR A 183 -1.88 6.03 -15.14
C TYR A 183 -1.09 5.05 -16.02
N GLY A 184 0.21 5.27 -16.21
CA GLY A 184 1.06 4.41 -17.07
C GLY A 184 0.53 4.31 -18.51
N THR A 185 0.59 3.11 -19.10
CA THR A 185 0.04 2.83 -20.45
C THR A 185 -1.49 2.69 -20.47
N ALA A 186 -2.16 2.84 -19.32
CA ALA A 186 -3.61 2.94 -19.21
C ALA A 186 -4.13 4.40 -19.11
N GLY A 187 -3.25 5.40 -19.15
CA GLY A 187 -3.62 6.82 -19.03
C GLY A 187 -4.38 7.37 -20.24
N LEU A 188 -5.71 7.43 -20.15
CA LEU A 188 -6.62 7.96 -21.17
C LEU A 188 -6.65 9.49 -21.21
N ASP A 189 -6.46 10.17 -20.08
CA ASP A 189 -6.59 11.63 -19.96
C ASP A 189 -5.63 12.39 -20.91
N GLY A 190 -4.41 11.88 -21.09
CA GLY A 190 -3.42 12.41 -22.02
C GLY A 190 -3.83 12.28 -23.49
N ASP A 191 -4.40 11.13 -23.88
CA ASP A 191 -4.83 10.87 -25.26
C ASP A 191 -6.04 11.75 -25.64
N TYR A 192 -7.01 11.88 -24.73
CA TYR A 192 -8.21 12.71 -24.94
C TYR A 192 -8.04 14.19 -24.54
N ALA A 193 -6.86 14.63 -24.11
CA ALA A 193 -6.54 16.03 -23.80
C ALA A 193 -6.64 16.99 -25.00
N HIS A 194 -6.70 16.45 -26.22
CA HIS A 194 -6.88 17.23 -27.45
C HIS A 194 -8.33 17.70 -27.67
N LEU A 195 -9.30 17.13 -26.95
CA LEU A 195 -10.71 17.51 -26.96
C LEU A 195 -10.99 18.53 -25.85
N THR A 196 -11.83 19.52 -26.14
CA THR A 196 -11.95 20.75 -25.30
C THR A 196 -13.21 20.81 -24.44
N ASN A 197 -14.02 19.74 -24.42
CA ASN A 197 -15.19 19.60 -23.56
C ASN A 197 -15.55 18.12 -23.35
N VAL A 198 -16.29 17.85 -22.28
CA VAL A 198 -16.71 16.51 -21.85
C VAL A 198 -17.67 15.83 -22.82
N GLU A 199 -18.54 16.59 -23.51
CA GLU A 199 -19.50 16.02 -24.48
C GLU A 199 -18.77 15.38 -25.67
N ASP A 200 -17.76 16.05 -26.21
CA ASP A 200 -16.88 15.51 -27.27
C ASP A 200 -16.01 14.34 -26.76
N GLN A 201 -15.53 14.38 -25.50
CA GLN A 201 -14.74 13.30 -24.89
C GLN A 201 -15.55 12.01 -24.71
N ILE A 202 -16.76 12.11 -24.16
CA ILE A 202 -17.70 10.98 -24.05
C ILE A 202 -18.06 10.42 -25.43
N ALA A 203 -18.29 11.30 -26.41
CA ALA A 203 -18.60 10.88 -27.78
C ALA A 203 -17.44 10.10 -28.44
N ALA A 204 -16.20 10.55 -28.24
CA ALA A 204 -15.02 9.86 -28.76
C ALA A 204 -14.79 8.50 -28.06
N LEU A 205 -14.81 8.45 -26.73
CA LEU A 205 -14.69 7.20 -25.96
C LEU A 205 -15.74 6.15 -26.37
N ASN A 206 -16.98 6.57 -26.61
CA ASN A 206 -18.07 5.70 -27.08
C ASN A 206 -17.90 5.24 -28.54
N GLU A 207 -17.19 6.00 -29.39
CA GLU A 207 -16.86 5.58 -30.78
C GLU A 207 -15.62 4.67 -30.82
N ASP A 208 -14.57 4.99 -30.05
CA ASP A 208 -13.29 4.30 -30.03
C ASP A 208 -13.37 2.92 -29.34
N TYR A 209 -14.03 2.85 -28.17
CA TYR A 209 -14.15 1.62 -27.36
C TYR A 209 -15.54 0.98 -27.43
N GLY A 210 -16.49 1.55 -28.19
CA GLY A 210 -17.84 0.99 -28.36
C GLY A 210 -18.77 1.12 -27.14
N LEU A 211 -18.39 1.95 -26.17
CA LEU A 211 -19.05 2.11 -24.87
C LEU A 211 -20.39 2.88 -24.94
N ALA A 212 -21.08 2.93 -23.80
CA ALA A 212 -22.35 3.64 -23.61
C ALA A 212 -22.29 4.69 -22.48
N LEU A 213 -21.14 5.35 -22.31
CA LEU A 213 -20.86 6.32 -21.24
C LEU A 213 -21.85 7.50 -21.25
N ASP A 214 -22.21 7.96 -20.05
CA ASP A 214 -23.08 9.12 -19.80
C ASP A 214 -22.58 9.99 -18.62
N ASP A 215 -23.40 10.94 -18.16
CA ASP A 215 -23.09 11.88 -17.07
C ASP A 215 -22.61 11.20 -15.76
N SER A 216 -22.88 9.91 -15.53
CA SER A 216 -22.36 9.15 -14.37
C SER A 216 -20.83 9.01 -14.34
N HIS A 217 -20.19 9.19 -15.49
CA HIS A 217 -18.74 9.18 -15.67
C HIS A 217 -18.12 10.58 -15.53
N VAL A 218 -18.92 11.57 -15.16
CA VAL A 218 -18.50 12.97 -14.99
C VAL A 218 -18.57 13.35 -13.51
N SER A 219 -17.54 14.04 -13.02
CA SER A 219 -17.49 14.59 -11.67
C SER A 219 -18.45 15.78 -11.51
N ASN A 220 -18.79 16.13 -10.26
CA ASN A 220 -19.49 17.39 -9.95
C ASN A 220 -18.70 18.63 -10.43
N SER A 221 -17.37 18.53 -10.55
CA SER A 221 -16.50 19.54 -11.13
C SER A 221 -16.49 19.59 -12.67
N GLY A 222 -17.28 18.73 -13.33
CA GLY A 222 -17.47 18.73 -14.79
C GLY A 222 -16.29 18.16 -15.57
N GLN A 223 -15.62 17.13 -15.06
CA GLN A 223 -14.48 16.45 -15.69
C GLN A 223 -14.72 14.93 -15.71
N ILE A 224 -14.10 14.20 -16.65
CA ILE A 224 -14.19 12.73 -16.72
C ILE A 224 -13.54 12.09 -15.49
N VAL A 225 -14.21 11.09 -14.90
CA VAL A 225 -13.64 10.21 -13.87
C VAL A 225 -12.97 9.02 -14.56
N TRP A 226 -11.74 9.21 -15.02
CA TRP A 226 -11.07 8.30 -15.95
C TRP A 226 -10.93 6.85 -15.46
N ALA A 227 -10.79 6.61 -14.15
CA ALA A 227 -10.76 5.26 -13.59
C ALA A 227 -12.09 4.49 -13.82
N ARG A 228 -13.25 5.18 -13.80
CA ARG A 228 -14.53 4.56 -14.18
C ARG A 228 -14.54 4.17 -15.65
N VAL A 229 -14.07 5.05 -16.52
CA VAL A 229 -13.96 4.77 -17.96
C VAL A 229 -13.02 3.57 -18.21
N ALA A 230 -11.91 3.48 -17.48
CA ALA A 230 -11.01 2.33 -17.55
C ALA A 230 -11.67 1.02 -17.07
N ASN A 231 -12.52 1.06 -16.03
CA ASN A 231 -13.35 -0.08 -15.64
C ASN A 231 -14.32 -0.49 -16.77
N GLU A 232 -15.10 0.44 -17.33
CA GLU A 232 -16.04 0.14 -18.42
C GLU A 232 -15.34 -0.47 -19.66
N ILE A 233 -14.09 -0.06 -19.95
CA ILE A 233 -13.26 -0.65 -21.02
C ILE A 233 -12.91 -2.11 -20.72
N ILE A 234 -12.57 -2.46 -19.48
CA ILE A 234 -12.25 -3.84 -19.09
C ILE A 234 -13.52 -4.70 -19.05
N ILE A 235 -14.56 -4.21 -18.37
CA ILE A 235 -15.88 -4.85 -18.28
C ILE A 235 -16.44 -5.15 -19.68
N GLY A 236 -16.19 -4.27 -20.66
CA GLY A 236 -16.60 -4.44 -22.05
C GLY A 236 -15.99 -5.65 -22.78
N GLU A 237 -14.88 -6.22 -22.30
CA GLU A 237 -14.28 -7.46 -22.84
C GLU A 237 -14.76 -8.72 -22.07
N PHE A 238 -15.50 -8.59 -20.96
CA PHE A 238 -16.28 -9.68 -20.34
C PHE A 238 -17.68 -9.72 -20.99
N ASP A 239 -17.71 -9.94 -22.32
CA ASP A 239 -18.88 -9.76 -23.20
C ASP A 239 -19.91 -10.91 -23.09
N THR A 240 -19.48 -12.09 -22.62
CA THR A 240 -20.35 -13.24 -22.42
C THR A 240 -20.66 -13.52 -20.95
N SER A 241 -21.80 -14.19 -20.71
CA SER A 241 -22.11 -14.76 -19.40
C SER A 241 -21.20 -15.95 -19.00
N SER A 242 -20.21 -16.31 -19.82
CA SER A 242 -19.19 -17.31 -19.47
C SER A 242 -18.09 -16.62 -18.67
N GLU A 243 -17.48 -15.59 -19.26
CA GLU A 243 -16.44 -14.76 -18.62
C GLU A 243 -16.97 -14.07 -17.36
N GLN A 244 -18.21 -13.56 -17.37
CA GLN A 244 -18.84 -12.91 -16.22
C GLN A 244 -19.18 -13.86 -15.05
N MET A 245 -19.23 -15.18 -15.27
CA MET A 245 -19.42 -16.19 -14.21
C MET A 245 -18.11 -16.88 -13.83
N ALA A 246 -16.99 -16.50 -14.48
CA ALA A 246 -15.66 -17.05 -14.24
C ALA A 246 -14.77 -16.09 -13.44
N ILE A 247 -15.36 -15.05 -12.85
CA ILE A 247 -14.74 -14.13 -11.89
C ILE A 247 -15.63 -13.96 -10.67
N ASP A 248 -15.01 -13.91 -9.50
CA ASP A 248 -15.69 -13.83 -8.20
C ASP A 248 -15.41 -12.48 -7.50
N GLY A 249 -14.34 -11.76 -7.88
CA GLY A 249 -13.98 -10.50 -7.25
C GLY A 249 -13.09 -9.55 -8.05
N VAL A 250 -13.04 -8.30 -7.60
CA VAL A 250 -12.29 -7.21 -8.23
C VAL A 250 -11.21 -6.68 -7.28
N VAL A 251 -10.02 -6.48 -7.84
CA VAL A 251 -8.80 -6.07 -7.14
C VAL A 251 -8.55 -4.57 -7.23
N SER A 252 -8.29 -3.94 -6.09
CA SER A 252 -7.76 -2.57 -5.95
C SER A 252 -6.40 -2.56 -5.23
N HIS A 253 -5.53 -1.60 -5.56
CA HIS A 253 -4.29 -1.32 -4.83
C HIS A 253 -4.42 0.02 -4.07
N ILE A 254 -4.35 0.03 -2.73
CA ILE A 254 -4.67 1.22 -1.91
C ILE A 254 -3.43 1.76 -1.19
N TYR A 255 -2.85 2.82 -1.75
CA TYR A 255 -1.73 3.56 -1.15
C TYR A 255 -2.20 4.92 -0.62
N SER A 256 -2.67 4.95 0.63
CA SER A 256 -3.26 6.16 1.20
C SER A 256 -2.24 7.29 1.34
N ARG A 257 -2.70 8.51 1.11
CA ARG A 257 -1.92 9.75 1.17
C ARG A 257 -2.18 10.56 2.46
N GLY A 258 -2.64 9.89 3.52
CA GLY A 258 -2.77 10.48 4.85
C GLY A 258 -3.90 11.51 4.98
N PRO A 259 -3.93 12.27 6.10
CA PRO A 259 -4.92 13.32 6.35
C PRO A 259 -4.81 14.52 5.40
N GLU A 260 -3.73 14.64 4.61
CA GLU A 260 -3.58 15.65 3.56
C GLU A 260 -4.50 15.39 2.36
N ILE A 261 -4.76 14.11 2.03
CA ILE A 261 -5.70 13.70 0.97
C ILE A 261 -6.48 12.45 1.44
N PRO A 262 -7.37 12.57 2.43
CA PRO A 262 -7.98 11.42 3.11
C PRO A 262 -8.81 10.55 2.15
N ASN A 263 -9.51 11.20 1.20
CA ASN A 263 -10.26 10.54 0.11
C ASN A 263 -9.46 9.50 -0.70
N SER A 264 -8.12 9.52 -0.65
CA SER A 264 -7.28 8.51 -1.33
C SER A 264 -7.51 7.08 -0.83
N ARG A 265 -7.82 6.86 0.45
CA ARG A 265 -8.15 5.53 1.01
C ARG A 265 -9.46 4.93 0.49
N TYR A 266 -10.35 5.77 -0.05
CA TYR A 266 -11.70 5.40 -0.49
C TYR A 266 -11.89 5.40 -2.02
N PHE A 267 -10.99 6.03 -2.77
CA PHE A 267 -11.24 6.39 -4.17
C PHE A 267 -11.45 5.17 -5.07
N ASP A 268 -10.58 4.18 -4.98
CA ASP A 268 -10.59 3.01 -5.85
C ASP A 268 -11.74 2.04 -5.48
N LEU A 269 -11.98 1.81 -4.18
CA LEU A 269 -13.14 1.05 -3.66
C LEU A 269 -14.48 1.66 -4.13
N ALA A 270 -14.65 2.97 -3.98
CA ALA A 270 -15.83 3.70 -4.47
C ALA A 270 -15.89 3.79 -6.02
N THR A 271 -14.79 3.49 -6.71
CA THR A 271 -14.76 3.37 -8.17
C THR A 271 -15.28 1.99 -8.61
N VAL A 272 -14.82 0.91 -7.96
CA VAL A 272 -15.33 -0.48 -8.15
C VAL A 272 -16.84 -0.54 -7.89
N GLU A 273 -17.31 -0.11 -6.71
CA GLU A 273 -18.74 -0.01 -6.36
C GLU A 273 -19.53 0.79 -7.42
N SER A 274 -18.93 1.86 -7.94
CA SER A 274 -19.62 2.71 -8.89
C SER A 274 -19.77 2.12 -10.30
N THR A 275 -19.10 1.00 -10.62
CA THR A 275 -18.99 0.41 -11.97
C THR A 275 -19.20 -1.11 -11.96
N TRP A 276 -18.16 -1.90 -11.60
CA TRP A 276 -18.13 -3.37 -11.68
C TRP A 276 -19.37 -4.04 -11.10
N GLU A 277 -19.69 -3.78 -9.83
CA GLU A 277 -20.82 -4.42 -9.12
C GLU A 277 -22.20 -4.10 -9.71
N LYS A 278 -22.29 -3.03 -10.52
CA LYS A 278 -23.52 -2.67 -11.25
C LYS A 278 -23.62 -3.37 -12.60
N ALA A 279 -22.49 -3.74 -13.18
CA ALA A 279 -22.41 -4.50 -14.42
C ALA A 279 -22.52 -6.01 -14.16
N ILE A 280 -21.81 -6.50 -13.15
CA ILE A 280 -21.72 -7.88 -12.70
C ILE A 280 -22.01 -7.88 -11.18
N PRO A 281 -23.24 -8.18 -10.76
CA PRO A 281 -23.61 -8.23 -9.35
C PRO A 281 -22.85 -9.32 -8.57
N ASP A 282 -22.90 -9.23 -7.25
CA ASP A 282 -22.40 -10.22 -6.29
C ASP A 282 -20.86 -10.45 -6.30
N LEU A 283 -20.08 -9.61 -7.00
CA LEU A 283 -18.60 -9.62 -6.96
C LEU A 283 -18.02 -9.13 -5.62
N GLU A 284 -17.02 -9.83 -5.11
CA GLU A 284 -16.25 -9.45 -3.91
C GLU A 284 -15.27 -8.30 -4.18
N ARG A 285 -14.90 -7.55 -3.13
CA ARG A 285 -13.82 -6.54 -3.18
C ARG A 285 -12.54 -7.08 -2.53
N HIS A 286 -11.45 -7.06 -3.27
CA HIS A 286 -10.13 -7.53 -2.84
C HIS A 286 -9.12 -6.38 -2.89
N VAL A 287 -8.31 -6.21 -1.85
CA VAL A 287 -7.28 -5.14 -1.77
C VAL A 287 -5.89 -5.77 -1.72
N THR A 288 -5.40 -6.19 -2.88
CA THR A 288 -4.27 -7.13 -2.95
C THR A 288 -2.90 -6.47 -2.77
N GLU A 289 -2.84 -5.14 -2.72
CA GLU A 289 -1.73 -4.37 -2.15
C GLU A 289 -2.27 -3.16 -1.39
N TRP A 290 -1.80 -2.90 -0.17
CA TRP A 290 -2.10 -1.65 0.53
C TRP A 290 -1.06 -1.22 1.58
N ASN A 291 -0.97 0.10 1.79
CA ASN A 291 -0.22 0.79 2.84
C ASN A 291 -0.52 2.31 2.82
N VAL A 292 0.32 3.12 3.46
CA VAL A 292 0.51 4.53 3.08
C VAL A 292 1.42 4.65 1.86
N SER A 293 1.29 5.73 1.09
CA SER A 293 2.18 6.04 -0.04
C SER A 293 3.60 6.33 0.45
N SER A 294 4.59 5.63 -0.11
CA SER A 294 6.01 5.89 0.17
C SER A 294 6.63 7.01 -0.68
N ARG A 295 5.82 7.68 -1.55
CA ARG A 295 6.32 8.55 -2.63
C ARG A 295 5.52 9.83 -2.90
N SER A 296 4.33 9.99 -2.33
CA SER A 296 3.56 11.23 -2.50
C SER A 296 4.28 12.42 -1.89
N ALA A 297 4.25 13.58 -2.56
CA ALA A 297 4.74 14.86 -2.03
C ALA A 297 3.96 15.40 -0.80
N ALA A 298 3.01 14.61 -0.28
CA ALA A 298 2.26 14.84 0.95
C ALA A 298 2.98 14.32 2.21
N PHE A 299 4.12 13.64 2.09
CA PHE A 299 4.86 13.05 3.22
C PHE A 299 6.36 13.37 3.18
N GLU A 300 6.92 13.84 4.30
CA GLU A 300 8.35 14.08 4.50
C GLU A 300 9.04 12.88 5.19
N ARG A 301 10.19 12.46 4.63
CA ARG A 301 10.95 11.29 5.11
C ARG A 301 11.58 11.55 6.48
N GLY A 302 10.93 11.03 7.52
CA GLY A 302 11.35 11.13 8.92
C GLY A 302 10.35 11.89 9.81
N GLU A 303 9.29 12.46 9.24
CA GLU A 303 8.29 13.23 9.99
C GLU A 303 6.86 12.64 9.88
N ASP A 304 6.50 11.96 8.77
CA ASP A 304 5.13 11.46 8.53
C ASP A 304 4.96 9.92 8.49
N PHE A 305 5.94 9.16 9.00
CA PHE A 305 5.90 7.70 9.06
C PHE A 305 5.77 7.22 10.53
N GLY A 306 6.22 6.00 10.86
CA GLY A 306 6.26 5.53 12.24
C GLY A 306 4.87 5.45 12.89
N LEU A 307 4.62 6.27 13.92
CA LEU A 307 3.34 6.37 14.61
C LEU A 307 2.25 7.04 13.75
N LEU A 308 2.60 7.98 12.87
CA LEU A 308 1.64 8.62 11.98
C LEU A 308 1.18 7.63 10.90
N GLN A 309 2.09 6.81 10.38
CA GLN A 309 1.74 5.66 9.54
C GLN A 309 0.88 4.65 10.29
N ALA A 310 1.20 4.34 11.56
CA ALA A 310 0.44 3.40 12.38
C ALA A 310 -1.02 3.83 12.59
N HIS A 311 -1.26 5.12 12.83
CA HIS A 311 -2.64 5.66 12.86
C HIS A 311 -3.28 5.57 11.49
N GLU A 312 -2.59 5.97 10.42
CA GLU A 312 -3.19 5.96 9.09
C GLU A 312 -3.56 4.55 8.58
N ILE A 313 -2.79 3.50 8.90
CA ILE A 313 -3.18 2.12 8.52
C ILE A 313 -4.41 1.59 9.27
N LEU A 314 -4.75 2.15 10.44
CA LEU A 314 -6.04 1.88 11.10
C LEU A 314 -7.19 2.50 10.29
N ASN A 315 -7.03 3.75 9.86
CA ASN A 315 -8.01 4.47 9.06
C ASN A 315 -8.27 3.77 7.71
N VAL A 316 -7.22 3.21 7.09
CA VAL A 316 -7.36 2.39 5.87
C VAL A 316 -8.04 1.05 6.17
N ALA A 317 -7.84 0.45 7.34
CA ALA A 317 -8.57 -0.76 7.75
C ALA A 317 -10.07 -0.49 7.99
N GLU A 318 -10.45 0.67 8.55
CA GLU A 318 -11.86 1.09 8.61
C GLU A 318 -12.44 1.37 7.22
N ALA A 319 -11.67 2.00 6.33
CA ALA A 319 -12.09 2.20 4.94
C ALA A 319 -12.35 0.88 4.20
N MET A 320 -11.51 -0.14 4.42
CA MET A 320 -11.73 -1.49 3.91
C MET A 320 -12.98 -2.16 4.51
N ASN A 321 -13.27 -1.97 5.80
CA ASN A 321 -14.47 -2.51 6.42
C ASN A 321 -15.77 -1.82 5.95
N LEU A 322 -15.74 -0.49 5.77
CA LEU A 322 -16.85 0.29 5.23
C LEU A 322 -17.25 -0.16 3.81
N PHE A 323 -16.28 -0.66 3.04
CA PHE A 323 -16.45 -1.22 1.71
C PHE A 323 -16.40 -2.76 1.70
N ASP A 324 -16.72 -3.44 2.82
CA ASP A 324 -16.91 -4.90 2.93
C ASP A 324 -15.82 -5.71 2.17
N VAL A 325 -14.55 -5.30 2.33
CA VAL A 325 -13.40 -5.91 1.65
C VAL A 325 -13.09 -7.27 2.26
N GLU A 326 -13.21 -8.33 1.46
CA GLU A 326 -13.03 -9.71 1.89
C GLU A 326 -11.56 -10.00 2.18
N ALA A 327 -10.69 -9.98 1.17
CA ALA A 327 -9.25 -10.16 1.33
C ALA A 327 -8.47 -8.85 1.16
N ALA A 328 -7.41 -8.67 1.96
CA ALA A 328 -6.44 -7.61 1.75
C ALA A 328 -5.02 -8.05 2.16
N TYR A 329 -4.02 -7.59 1.42
CA TYR A 329 -2.64 -8.03 1.58
C TYR A 329 -1.69 -6.82 1.71
N VAL A 330 -1.10 -6.64 2.89
CA VAL A 330 -0.25 -5.47 3.18
C VAL A 330 1.05 -5.53 2.38
N TRP A 331 1.56 -4.37 1.95
CA TRP A 331 2.82 -4.26 1.22
C TRP A 331 3.63 -3.01 1.64
N PRO A 332 4.91 -3.10 2.05
CA PRO A 332 5.73 -4.30 2.23
C PRO A 332 5.75 -4.82 3.67
N VAL A 333 5.88 -6.15 3.80
CA VAL A 333 6.35 -6.76 5.06
C VAL A 333 7.80 -6.38 5.31
N GLN A 334 8.68 -6.63 4.31
CA GLN A 334 10.09 -6.24 4.32
C GLN A 334 10.48 -5.43 3.07
N GLN A 335 11.21 -4.34 3.29
CA GLN A 335 11.74 -3.42 2.30
C GLN A 335 12.67 -2.37 2.95
N ASN A 336 13.67 -1.90 2.22
CA ASN A 336 14.49 -0.74 2.62
C ASN A 336 13.81 0.64 2.46
N ASN A 337 12.47 0.70 2.60
CA ASN A 337 11.69 1.93 2.53
C ASN A 337 11.10 2.30 3.91
N ASN A 338 10.42 3.45 4.01
CA ASN A 338 9.87 3.91 5.29
C ASN A 338 8.58 3.20 5.71
N THR A 339 7.94 2.41 4.82
CA THR A 339 6.59 1.87 5.03
C THR A 339 6.56 0.39 5.39
N THR A 340 7.75 -0.24 5.46
CA THR A 340 8.00 -1.62 5.88
C THR A 340 7.47 -1.94 7.28
N LEU A 341 7.06 -3.20 7.50
CA LEU A 341 6.53 -3.64 8.79
C LEU A 341 7.62 -4.13 9.75
N SER A 342 8.76 -4.65 9.26
CA SER A 342 9.91 -5.06 10.11
C SER A 342 11.24 -4.39 9.74
N GLY A 343 11.47 -4.06 8.47
CA GLY A 343 12.76 -3.52 8.03
C GLY A 343 13.18 -4.11 6.70
N ASP A 344 14.46 -4.42 6.55
CA ASP A 344 14.98 -5.13 5.37
C ASP A 344 14.99 -6.66 5.56
N GLU A 345 15.41 -7.41 4.55
CA GLU A 345 15.68 -8.84 4.70
C GLU A 345 16.86 -9.05 5.66
N GLY A 346 16.66 -9.89 6.69
CA GLY A 346 17.56 -10.04 7.83
C GLY A 346 17.22 -9.19 9.07
N ASP A 347 16.24 -8.26 9.01
CA ASP A 347 15.69 -7.60 10.20
C ASP A 347 14.59 -8.46 10.84
N LEU A 348 14.73 -8.76 12.13
CA LEU A 348 13.80 -9.60 12.92
C LEU A 348 12.87 -8.83 13.87
N ASP A 349 13.08 -7.52 14.05
CA ASP A 349 12.27 -6.68 14.94
C ASP A 349 11.14 -6.00 14.16
N LEU A 350 9.93 -5.91 14.71
CA LEU A 350 8.84 -5.14 14.10
C LEU A 350 9.05 -3.62 14.25
N ARG A 351 8.77 -2.87 13.18
CA ARG A 351 8.64 -1.40 13.21
C ARG A 351 7.28 -1.02 13.76
N VAL A 352 7.11 0.26 14.07
CA VAL A 352 5.84 0.84 14.57
C VAL A 352 4.59 0.42 13.75
N PRO A 353 4.56 0.53 12.41
CA PRO A 353 3.41 0.06 11.62
C PRO A 353 3.22 -1.46 11.68
N GLY A 354 4.29 -2.26 11.82
CA GLY A 354 4.20 -3.71 11.97
C GLY A 354 3.58 -4.13 13.30
N GLU A 355 3.97 -3.49 14.40
CA GLU A 355 3.32 -3.70 15.70
C GLU A 355 1.85 -3.28 15.69
N MET A 356 1.49 -2.19 14.99
CA MET A 356 0.10 -1.78 14.83
C MET A 356 -0.70 -2.76 13.96
N PHE A 357 -0.14 -3.24 12.84
CA PHE A 357 -0.75 -4.28 12.03
C PHE A 357 -1.00 -5.55 12.87
N ARG A 358 -0.01 -5.97 13.67
CA ARG A 358 -0.12 -7.13 14.59
C ARG A 358 -1.19 -6.93 15.66
N MET A 359 -1.32 -5.72 16.22
CA MET A 359 -2.38 -5.36 17.17
C MET A 359 -3.77 -5.43 16.52
N MET A 360 -3.94 -4.82 15.33
CA MET A 360 -5.18 -4.89 14.56
C MET A 360 -5.55 -6.33 14.19
N LYS A 361 -4.61 -7.13 13.67
CA LYS A 361 -4.82 -8.55 13.33
C LYS A 361 -5.38 -9.34 14.51
N GLN A 362 -4.82 -9.14 15.71
CA GLN A 362 -5.20 -9.84 16.93
C GLN A 362 -6.61 -9.45 17.41
N ASN A 363 -6.95 -8.16 17.37
CA ASN A 363 -8.11 -7.64 18.08
C ASN A 363 -9.31 -7.29 17.18
N LEU A 364 -9.10 -6.90 15.91
CA LEU A 364 -10.15 -6.49 14.97
C LEU A 364 -10.74 -7.61 14.11
N THR A 365 -10.12 -8.80 14.08
CA THR A 365 -10.75 -9.99 13.49
C THR A 365 -12.10 -10.27 14.19
N ASP A 366 -13.15 -10.51 13.39
CA ASP A 366 -14.56 -10.64 13.82
C ASP A 366 -15.18 -9.38 14.46
N THR A 367 -14.77 -8.18 14.01
CA THR A 367 -15.35 -6.90 14.44
C THR A 367 -15.76 -6.00 13.27
N ARG A 368 -16.62 -5.00 13.55
CA ARG A 368 -17.00 -3.90 12.65
C ARG A 368 -16.80 -2.55 13.36
N PRO A 369 -16.38 -1.47 12.67
CA PRO A 369 -16.28 -0.15 13.27
C PRO A 369 -17.67 0.39 13.65
N VAL A 370 -17.70 1.33 14.59
CA VAL A 370 -18.90 1.96 15.12
C VAL A 370 -18.85 3.44 14.76
N ASP A 371 -19.79 3.90 13.94
CA ASP A 371 -20.01 5.33 13.64
C ASP A 371 -20.23 6.12 14.95
N LEU A 372 -19.22 6.89 15.34
CA LEU A 372 -19.25 7.76 16.51
C LEU A 372 -19.66 9.18 16.12
N THR A 373 -20.47 9.81 16.97
CA THR A 373 -21.04 11.14 16.71
C THR A 373 -20.02 12.27 16.87
N GLY A 374 -19.05 12.34 15.96
CA GLY A 374 -18.00 13.35 15.88
C GLY A 374 -17.25 13.37 14.54
N GLY A 375 -17.24 12.26 13.78
CA GLY A 375 -16.47 12.07 12.55
C GLY A 375 -16.76 13.05 11.41
N ALA A 376 -15.78 13.19 10.51
CA ALA A 376 -15.78 14.17 9.43
C ALA A 376 -16.05 13.55 8.06
N GLY A 377 -17.32 13.51 7.65
CA GLY A 377 -17.71 13.16 6.27
C GLY A 377 -17.96 11.67 6.06
N ARG A 378 -16.89 10.87 5.94
CA ARG A 378 -16.96 9.39 5.80
C ARG A 378 -16.21 8.63 6.89
N GLU A 379 -15.38 9.33 7.65
CA GLU A 379 -14.58 8.77 8.75
C GLU A 379 -15.49 8.48 9.96
N THR A 380 -15.23 7.39 10.69
CA THR A 380 -16.12 6.79 11.72
C THR A 380 -15.78 7.17 13.16
N GLU A 381 -14.61 7.75 13.38
CA GLU A 381 -14.04 8.10 14.69
C GLU A 381 -14.61 9.39 15.31
N GLU A 382 -14.56 9.52 16.63
CA GLU A 382 -14.77 10.83 17.29
C GLU A 382 -13.45 11.61 17.27
N GLN A 383 -13.34 12.56 16.32
CA GLN A 383 -12.22 13.48 16.23
C GLN A 383 -12.27 14.52 17.35
N THR A 384 -11.22 14.58 18.18
CA THR A 384 -11.08 15.58 19.27
C THR A 384 -9.91 16.52 19.00
N PRO A 385 -9.74 17.63 19.76
CA PRO A 385 -8.63 18.56 19.54
C PRO A 385 -7.22 17.98 19.76
N ASP A 386 -7.12 16.84 20.47
CA ASP A 386 -5.86 16.28 20.95
C ASP A 386 -5.67 14.78 20.59
N ALA A 387 -6.75 14.08 20.19
CA ALA A 387 -6.73 12.66 19.79
C ALA A 387 -7.96 12.27 18.96
N ASP A 388 -7.82 11.22 18.14
CA ASP A 388 -8.92 10.59 17.42
C ASP A 388 -9.30 9.26 18.10
N ILE A 389 -10.61 8.97 18.17
CA ILE A 389 -11.18 7.88 18.97
C ILE A 389 -11.93 6.90 18.06
N HIS A 390 -11.34 5.75 17.80
CA HIS A 390 -11.89 4.68 16.97
C HIS A 390 -12.52 3.60 17.86
N MET A 391 -13.67 3.06 17.47
CA MET A 391 -14.38 2.02 18.23
C MET A 391 -14.86 0.90 17.32
N PHE A 392 -14.62 -0.35 17.71
CA PHE A 392 -15.02 -1.55 16.99
C PHE A 392 -15.80 -2.50 17.89
N GLN A 393 -16.85 -3.11 17.35
CA GLN A 393 -17.72 -4.06 18.04
C GLN A 393 -17.60 -5.43 17.37
N GLY A 394 -17.25 -6.46 18.15
CA GLY A 394 -17.42 -7.88 17.81
C GLY A 394 -18.57 -8.50 18.61
N GLN A 395 -18.82 -9.81 18.50
CA GLN A 395 -19.96 -10.43 19.19
C GLN A 395 -19.89 -10.33 20.72
N ASP A 396 -18.74 -10.67 21.32
CA ASP A 396 -18.51 -10.67 22.77
C ASP A 396 -17.38 -9.70 23.19
N ARG A 397 -16.87 -8.84 22.29
CA ARG A 397 -15.77 -7.90 22.54
C ARG A 397 -16.05 -6.48 22.03
N ILE A 398 -15.44 -5.48 22.66
CA ILE A 398 -15.28 -4.11 22.14
C ILE A 398 -13.79 -3.80 22.08
N VAL A 399 -13.33 -3.15 21.01
CA VAL A 399 -11.97 -2.61 20.89
C VAL A 399 -12.06 -1.09 20.70
N PHE A 400 -11.28 -0.35 21.46
CA PHE A 400 -11.02 1.07 21.24
C PHE A 400 -9.58 1.27 20.81
N TYR A 401 -9.34 2.15 19.83
CA TYR A 401 -8.04 2.78 19.62
C TYR A 401 -8.18 4.28 19.86
N VAL A 402 -7.30 4.85 20.68
CA VAL A 402 -7.19 6.30 20.89
C VAL A 402 -5.82 6.72 20.39
N ALA A 403 -5.78 7.43 19.26
CA ALA A 403 -4.55 7.89 18.62
C ALA A 403 -4.32 9.38 18.92
N SER A 404 -3.18 9.73 19.52
CA SER A 404 -2.82 11.14 19.74
C SER A 404 -2.58 11.83 18.40
N THR A 405 -3.26 12.97 18.16
CA THR A 405 -3.11 13.76 16.93
C THR A 405 -2.14 14.93 17.10
N THR A 406 -1.38 14.95 18.21
CA THR A 406 -0.50 16.08 18.57
C THR A 406 0.96 15.67 18.74
N GLY A 407 1.85 16.65 18.54
CA GLY A 407 3.29 16.53 18.82
C GLY A 407 3.69 16.79 20.28
N GLU A 408 2.75 16.83 21.23
CA GLU A 408 3.01 17.01 22.67
C GLU A 408 2.32 15.89 23.50
N GLN A 409 2.34 15.98 24.84
CA GLN A 409 1.65 15.03 25.72
C GLN A 409 0.23 15.53 26.04
N ALA A 410 -0.78 14.68 25.86
CA ALA A 410 -2.20 14.99 26.09
C ALA A 410 -2.91 13.91 26.92
N GLU A 411 -4.00 14.30 27.61
CA GLU A 411 -4.86 13.42 28.40
C GLU A 411 -6.31 13.49 27.86
N THR A 412 -6.74 12.45 27.15
CA THR A 412 -8.12 12.32 26.64
C THR A 412 -8.97 11.47 27.59
N MET A 413 -10.22 11.90 27.84
CA MET A 413 -11.13 11.27 28.81
C MET A 413 -12.45 10.90 28.13
N ILE A 414 -12.81 9.61 28.12
CA ILE A 414 -13.92 9.06 27.33
C ILE A 414 -14.92 8.37 28.27
N ASP A 415 -16.15 8.87 28.36
CA ASP A 415 -17.18 8.35 29.28
C ASP A 415 -17.90 7.12 28.69
N LEU A 416 -17.52 5.93 29.13
CA LEU A 416 -18.09 4.67 28.62
C LEU A 416 -19.45 4.32 29.24
N SER A 417 -20.01 5.14 30.14
CA SER A 417 -21.26 4.83 30.86
C SER A 417 -22.53 4.82 29.98
N GLY A 418 -22.44 5.34 28.76
CA GLY A 418 -23.46 5.15 27.71
C GLY A 418 -23.40 3.78 27.03
N ILE A 419 -22.21 3.16 27.00
CA ILE A 419 -21.90 1.95 26.23
C ILE A 419 -21.97 0.70 27.11
N VAL A 420 -21.31 0.71 28.27
CA VAL A 420 -21.21 -0.43 29.19
C VAL A 420 -21.70 -0.12 30.61
N THR A 421 -22.21 -1.16 31.28
CA THR A 421 -22.55 -1.16 32.72
C THR A 421 -21.54 -1.95 33.56
N ASP A 422 -20.84 -2.90 32.94
CA ASP A 422 -19.68 -3.61 33.45
C ASP A 422 -18.70 -3.78 32.27
N PRO A 423 -17.43 -3.30 32.37
CA PRO A 423 -16.47 -3.38 31.27
C PRO A 423 -15.92 -4.81 31.03
N GLY A 424 -16.26 -5.79 31.87
CA GLY A 424 -15.77 -7.17 31.72
C GLY A 424 -14.28 -7.29 32.05
N GLN A 425 -13.53 -8.06 31.26
CA GLN A 425 -12.06 -8.11 31.36
C GLN A 425 -11.46 -7.03 30.46
N VAL A 426 -10.67 -6.13 31.06
CA VAL A 426 -9.99 -5.04 30.35
C VAL A 426 -8.53 -5.42 30.08
N THR A 427 -8.13 -5.37 28.81
CA THR A 427 -6.73 -5.40 28.37
C THR A 427 -6.40 -4.07 27.73
N ALA A 428 -5.19 -3.54 27.94
CA ALA A 428 -4.79 -2.25 27.38
C ALA A 428 -3.33 -2.27 26.95
N THR A 429 -3.06 -1.77 25.74
CA THR A 429 -1.76 -1.83 25.07
C THR A 429 -1.46 -0.45 24.48
N ARG A 430 -0.39 0.21 24.92
CA ARG A 430 0.07 1.45 24.29
C ARG A 430 1.21 1.17 23.32
N LEU A 431 1.07 1.66 22.10
CA LEU A 431 2.12 1.71 21.09
C LEU A 431 2.77 3.10 21.11
N GLY A 432 4.10 3.11 21.16
CA GLY A 432 4.94 4.31 21.09
C GLY A 432 6.26 4.01 20.37
N VAL A 433 7.22 4.94 20.45
CA VAL A 433 8.61 4.75 19.98
C VAL A 433 9.60 4.65 21.13
N ALA A 434 10.79 4.12 20.86
CA ALA A 434 11.83 3.99 21.87
C ALA A 434 12.32 5.37 22.42
N PRO A 435 12.77 5.44 23.69
CA PRO A 435 12.98 6.73 24.37
C PRO A 435 14.05 7.63 23.72
N GLY A 436 13.60 8.68 23.03
CA GLY A 436 14.44 9.68 22.37
C GLY A 436 14.49 9.58 20.85
N GLU A 437 13.76 8.63 20.26
CA GLU A 437 13.55 8.53 18.81
C GLU A 437 12.38 9.42 18.36
N ALA A 438 12.24 9.64 17.04
CA ALA A 438 11.21 10.51 16.50
C ALA A 438 9.92 9.70 16.21
N PRO A 439 8.74 10.17 16.65
CA PRO A 439 7.48 9.43 16.44
C PRO A 439 7.12 9.28 14.96
N GLY A 440 7.56 10.22 14.11
CA GLY A 440 7.33 10.24 12.67
C GLY A 440 8.38 9.54 11.81
N ASP A 441 9.43 8.94 12.40
CA ASP A 441 10.46 8.25 11.63
C ASP A 441 10.09 6.76 11.48
N GLY A 442 9.99 6.29 10.23
CA GLY A 442 9.73 4.87 9.91
C GLY A 442 10.88 3.94 10.32
N ALA A 443 12.07 4.49 10.59
CA ALA A 443 13.18 3.71 11.16
C ALA A 443 13.03 3.45 12.68
N SER A 444 12.19 4.19 13.40
CA SER A 444 12.07 4.12 14.86
C SER A 444 11.63 2.74 15.37
N GLN A 445 12.21 2.33 16.50
CA GLN A 445 11.89 1.08 17.18
C GLN A 445 10.56 1.22 17.94
N ALA A 446 9.67 0.25 17.78
CA ALA A 446 8.40 0.24 18.47
C ALA A 446 8.55 -0.03 19.98
N ALA A 447 7.73 0.64 20.79
CA ALA A 447 7.72 0.53 22.25
C ALA A 447 6.34 0.09 22.76
N VAL A 448 6.00 -1.19 22.55
CA VAL A 448 4.72 -1.77 22.98
C VAL A 448 4.70 -1.95 24.51
N THR A 449 3.75 -1.29 25.18
CA THR A 449 3.64 -1.26 26.65
C THR A 449 2.25 -1.68 27.12
N GLY A 450 2.15 -2.84 27.76
CA GLY A 450 0.91 -3.29 28.42
C GLY A 450 0.60 -2.47 29.68
N LEU A 451 -0.63 -1.99 29.81
CA LEU A 451 -1.12 -1.17 30.92
C LEU A 451 -2.10 -1.94 31.82
N SER A 452 -2.16 -1.57 33.11
CA SER A 452 -3.14 -2.11 34.05
C SER A 452 -4.48 -1.40 33.95
N GLN A 453 -5.59 -2.13 34.09
CA GLN A 453 -6.96 -1.58 34.10
C GLN A 453 -7.11 -0.31 34.97
N ASP A 454 -6.62 -0.32 36.22
CA ASP A 454 -6.66 0.83 37.15
C ASP A 454 -5.95 2.11 36.63
N ALA A 455 -5.08 2.00 35.63
CA ALA A 455 -4.39 3.13 35.02
C ALA A 455 -5.19 3.75 33.85
N VAL A 456 -5.97 2.94 33.13
CA VAL A 456 -6.71 3.35 31.93
C VAL A 456 -8.22 3.48 32.12
N LEU A 457 -8.82 2.95 33.19
CA LEU A 457 -10.27 2.95 33.40
C LEU A 457 -10.63 3.28 34.85
N GLN A 458 -11.25 4.44 35.08
CA GLN A 458 -11.58 4.95 36.42
C GLN A 458 -13.05 5.40 36.48
N ASP A 459 -13.83 4.83 37.40
CA ASP A 459 -15.26 5.13 37.63
C ASP A 459 -16.16 5.10 36.36
N GLY A 460 -15.74 4.39 35.30
CA GLY A 460 -16.44 4.28 34.00
C GLY A 460 -15.87 5.17 32.88
N VAL A 461 -14.85 5.98 33.18
CA VAL A 461 -14.15 6.84 32.21
C VAL A 461 -12.84 6.19 31.78
N LEU A 462 -12.65 6.01 30.48
CA LEU A 462 -11.40 5.62 29.84
C LEU A 462 -10.46 6.83 29.79
N MET A 463 -9.22 6.63 30.25
CA MET A 463 -8.17 7.63 30.44
C MET A 463 -7.00 7.31 29.50
N ALA A 464 -6.79 8.16 28.49
CA ALA A 464 -5.70 8.04 27.53
C ALA A 464 -4.65 9.14 27.77
N ASP A 465 -3.65 8.85 28.60
CA ASP A 465 -2.44 9.67 28.79
C ASP A 465 -1.38 9.25 27.76
N LEU A 466 -1.25 10.06 26.71
CA LEU A 466 -0.50 9.78 25.48
C LEU A 466 0.59 10.84 25.27
N ASN A 467 1.80 10.39 24.92
CA ASN A 467 2.84 11.27 24.37
C ASN A 467 2.56 11.56 22.88
N ALA A 468 3.45 12.32 22.26
CA ALA A 468 3.37 12.72 20.85
C ALA A 468 3.09 11.52 19.93
N TYR A 469 1.91 11.52 19.29
CA TYR A 469 1.41 10.47 18.40
C TYR A 469 1.34 9.04 18.97
N GLU A 470 1.44 8.82 20.29
CA GLU A 470 1.22 7.48 20.87
C GLU A 470 -0.23 7.01 20.63
N ILE A 471 -0.41 5.70 20.45
CA ILE A 471 -1.72 5.06 20.24
C ILE A 471 -2.02 4.14 21.42
N LEU A 472 -3.19 4.25 22.04
CA LEU A 472 -3.69 3.35 23.08
C LEU A 472 -4.80 2.45 22.53
N GLU A 473 -4.54 1.15 22.50
CA GLU A 473 -5.55 0.11 22.36
C GLU A 473 -6.16 -0.24 23.72
N VAL A 474 -7.48 -0.37 23.80
CA VAL A 474 -8.19 -0.98 24.94
C VAL A 474 -9.22 -1.98 24.44
N VAL A 475 -9.06 -3.23 24.86
CA VAL A 475 -10.01 -4.33 24.59
C VAL A 475 -10.84 -4.61 25.82
N LEU A 476 -12.16 -4.61 25.66
CA LEU A 476 -13.15 -5.04 26.65
C LEU A 476 -13.69 -6.41 26.24
N GLU A 477 -13.34 -7.45 27.00
CA GLU A 477 -13.76 -8.83 26.78
C GLU A 477 -14.97 -9.20 27.66
N ALA A 478 -16.03 -9.73 27.02
CA ALA A 478 -17.34 -10.01 27.60
C ALA A 478 -17.97 -8.84 28.40
N PRO A 479 -18.04 -7.60 27.86
CA PRO A 479 -18.64 -6.46 28.57
C PRO A 479 -20.16 -6.60 28.69
N THR A 480 -20.73 -6.12 29.80
CA THR A 480 -22.20 -6.01 29.95
C THR A 480 -22.66 -4.65 29.43
N LEU A 481 -23.13 -4.61 28.18
CA LEU A 481 -23.61 -3.41 27.50
C LEU A 481 -24.80 -2.73 28.21
N THR A 482 -25.08 -1.46 27.89
CA THR A 482 -26.34 -0.81 28.32
C THR A 482 -27.53 -1.22 27.45
N ASP A 483 -28.75 -1.20 28.01
CA ASP A 483 -30.00 -1.42 27.25
C ASP A 483 -30.10 -0.51 26.00
N ASN A 484 -29.56 0.72 26.07
CA ASN A 484 -29.56 1.66 24.97
C ASN A 484 -28.59 1.25 23.85
N TYR A 485 -27.37 0.84 24.22
CA TYR A 485 -26.32 0.50 23.26
C TYR A 485 -26.60 -0.85 22.58
N SER A 486 -27.07 -1.86 23.32
CA SER A 486 -27.59 -3.09 22.71
C SER A 486 -28.71 -2.80 21.70
N GLY A 487 -29.62 -1.88 22.02
CA GLY A 487 -30.68 -1.45 21.10
C GLY A 487 -30.19 -0.66 19.88
N PHE A 488 -29.00 -0.03 19.95
CA PHE A 488 -28.33 0.57 18.80
C PHE A 488 -27.69 -0.51 17.91
N LEU A 489 -27.02 -1.51 18.49
CA LEU A 489 -26.40 -2.61 17.74
C LEU A 489 -27.45 -3.47 17.02
N GLU A 490 -28.58 -3.77 17.67
CA GLU A 490 -29.74 -4.42 17.05
C GLU A 490 -30.34 -3.58 15.91
N ALA A 491 -30.37 -2.24 16.04
CA ALA A 491 -30.98 -1.35 15.05
C ALA A 491 -30.13 -1.14 13.79
N ASN A 492 -28.81 -1.33 13.88
CA ASN A 492 -27.86 -1.17 12.77
C ASN A 492 -27.28 -2.51 12.28
N GLY A 493 -27.87 -3.65 12.67
CA GLY A 493 -27.51 -4.96 12.13
C GLY A 493 -26.10 -5.45 12.48
N PHE A 494 -25.50 -5.01 13.58
CA PHE A 494 -24.12 -5.40 13.94
C PHE A 494 -23.91 -6.92 14.09
N PHE A 495 -24.98 -7.66 14.42
CA PHE A 495 -24.98 -9.11 14.59
C PHE A 495 -25.82 -9.86 13.54
N ASP A 496 -26.29 -9.16 12.52
CA ASP A 496 -26.87 -9.72 11.30
C ASP A 496 -25.85 -9.56 10.15
N GLN A 497 -25.88 -10.45 9.16
CA GLN A 497 -25.02 -10.38 7.97
C GLN A 497 -25.82 -10.14 6.68
N PRO A 498 -25.33 -9.28 5.79
CA PRO A 498 -24.79 -7.93 6.03
C PRO A 498 -25.90 -6.86 5.88
N PRO A 499 -25.63 -5.57 6.20
CA PRO A 499 -26.58 -4.50 5.91
C PRO A 499 -26.64 -4.16 4.41
N GLU A 500 -27.78 -4.39 3.75
CA GLU A 500 -28.11 -3.69 2.51
C GLU A 500 -28.25 -2.17 2.79
N GLU A 501 -27.80 -1.32 1.86
CA GLU A 501 -27.92 0.15 1.86
C GLU A 501 -27.18 0.94 2.98
N MET A 502 -25.84 1.09 2.88
CA MET A 502 -25.12 2.21 3.57
C MET A 502 -24.13 3.05 2.73
N ALA A 503 -24.27 3.05 1.40
CA ALA A 503 -23.47 3.90 0.49
C ALA A 503 -24.33 4.98 -0.24
N ALA A 504 -25.30 5.58 0.46
CA ALA A 504 -26.39 6.34 -0.15
C ALA A 504 -26.46 7.85 0.20
N ASP A 505 -25.37 8.49 0.62
CA ASP A 505 -25.25 9.95 0.44
C ASP A 505 -23.79 10.43 0.24
N LEU A 506 -23.65 11.57 -0.43
CA LEU A 506 -22.47 12.44 -0.59
C LEU A 506 -21.08 11.78 -0.81
N ALA A 507 -20.52 12.00 -2.01
CA ALA A 507 -19.08 12.05 -2.24
C ALA A 507 -18.63 13.53 -2.26
N PRO A 508 -17.84 14.02 -1.28
CA PRO A 508 -17.26 15.36 -1.30
C PRO A 508 -16.24 15.53 -2.44
N GLU A 509 -16.11 16.76 -2.95
CA GLU A 509 -15.41 17.07 -4.20
C GLU A 509 -13.87 16.98 -4.09
N MET A 510 -13.21 16.65 -5.20
CA MET A 510 -11.76 16.85 -5.38
C MET A 510 -11.46 17.83 -6.51
N THR A 511 -10.51 18.75 -6.26
CA THR A 511 -9.82 19.50 -7.31
C THR A 511 -8.69 18.66 -7.89
N MET A 512 -8.82 18.25 -9.15
CA MET A 512 -7.94 17.26 -9.82
C MET A 512 -6.43 17.58 -9.75
N THR A 513 -6.04 18.83 -9.56
CA THR A 513 -4.64 19.27 -9.47
C THR A 513 -3.83 18.60 -8.35
N ALA A 514 -4.46 18.06 -7.31
CA ALA A 514 -3.77 17.30 -6.25
C ALA A 514 -3.59 15.80 -6.57
N LEU A 515 -4.30 15.27 -7.57
CA LEU A 515 -4.26 13.84 -7.92
C LEU A 515 -3.16 13.51 -8.94
N MET A 516 -2.76 14.47 -9.77
CA MET A 516 -1.85 14.24 -10.90
C MET A 516 -0.44 13.80 -10.49
N ASP A 517 -0.06 14.00 -9.23
CA ASP A 517 1.18 13.48 -8.64
C ASP A 517 1.01 12.03 -8.11
N ASN A 518 0.14 11.23 -8.74
CA ASN A 518 0.20 9.76 -8.62
C ASN A 518 1.31 9.25 -9.55
N GLU A 519 2.57 9.49 -9.18
CA GLU A 519 3.65 8.69 -9.77
C GLU A 519 3.38 7.22 -9.43
N ALA A 520 3.44 6.35 -10.46
CA ALA A 520 3.36 4.91 -10.26
C ALA A 520 4.43 4.45 -9.24
N PRO A 521 4.25 3.30 -8.56
CA PRO A 521 5.27 2.72 -7.69
C PRO A 521 6.48 2.26 -8.52
N ALA A 522 7.32 3.21 -8.92
CA ALA A 522 8.36 3.01 -9.90
C ALA A 522 9.48 2.13 -9.34
N LEU A 523 9.40 0.84 -9.69
CA LEU A 523 10.49 0.00 -10.17
C LEU A 523 11.82 0.13 -9.42
N PHE A 524 12.08 -0.84 -8.53
CA PHE A 524 13.40 -1.27 -8.03
C PHE A 524 14.59 -0.35 -8.34
N ASN A 525 14.86 0.64 -7.49
CA ASN A 525 16.09 1.42 -7.56
C ASN A 525 16.46 2.11 -6.24
N GLN A 526 17.15 1.41 -5.35
CA GLN A 526 18.02 2.04 -4.34
C GLN A 526 19.12 1.10 -3.84
N THR A 527 20.13 0.84 -4.68
CA THR A 527 21.44 0.35 -4.21
C THR A 527 22.30 1.54 -3.81
N ASP A 528 22.23 1.97 -2.56
CA ASP A 528 23.04 3.11 -2.07
C ASP A 528 24.49 2.67 -1.80
N ALA A 529 25.27 2.57 -2.87
CA ALA A 529 26.64 2.06 -2.88
C ALA A 529 27.62 3.12 -3.43
N THR A 530 28.22 3.90 -2.53
CA THR A 530 29.23 4.90 -2.87
C THR A 530 30.57 4.26 -3.28
N VAL A 531 30.74 4.01 -4.58
CA VAL A 531 31.96 3.43 -5.16
C VAL A 531 32.49 4.29 -6.33
N ASP A 532 33.74 4.74 -6.24
CA ASP A 532 34.44 5.50 -7.28
C ASP A 532 34.51 4.71 -8.61
N ALA A 533 33.83 5.19 -9.65
CA ALA A 533 33.88 4.61 -10.99
C ALA A 533 35.07 5.18 -11.81
N PRO A 534 36.05 4.36 -12.23
CA PRO A 534 37.15 4.83 -13.06
C PRO A 534 36.70 5.10 -14.50
N THR A 535 37.35 6.08 -15.15
CA THR A 535 36.92 6.64 -16.45
C THR A 535 36.95 5.63 -17.60
N PRO A 536 35.89 5.50 -18.43
CA PRO A 536 35.89 4.63 -19.61
C PRO A 536 36.95 5.03 -20.66
N ALA A 537 37.71 4.05 -21.16
CA ALA A 537 38.74 4.25 -22.17
C ALA A 537 38.16 4.36 -23.60
N THR A 538 38.70 5.29 -24.39
CA THR A 538 38.22 5.58 -25.75
C THR A 538 38.50 4.47 -26.76
N PHE A 539 37.49 4.05 -27.54
CA PHE A 539 37.69 3.40 -28.84
C PHE A 539 36.70 3.86 -29.93
N ALA A 540 37.22 4.67 -30.85
CA ALA A 540 36.72 4.97 -32.20
C ALA A 540 37.96 4.99 -33.12
N PRO A 541 37.91 4.71 -34.44
CA PRO A 541 36.99 5.31 -35.44
C PRO A 541 36.41 4.22 -36.40
N ALA A 542 35.85 4.42 -37.61
CA ALA A 542 35.77 5.50 -38.63
C ALA A 542 34.67 5.10 -39.67
N VAL A 543 34.21 5.78 -40.74
CA VAL A 543 34.36 7.06 -41.51
C VAL A 543 33.01 7.21 -42.29
N ALA A 544 32.46 8.33 -42.77
CA ALA A 544 32.42 9.78 -42.45
C ALA A 544 31.57 10.46 -43.58
N GLN A 545 31.55 11.81 -43.66
CA GLN A 545 31.02 12.66 -44.77
C GLN A 545 29.48 12.77 -44.90
N ASP A 546 28.87 13.94 -45.20
CA ASP A 546 29.35 15.34 -45.14
C ASP A 546 28.16 16.33 -45.12
N SER A 547 28.21 17.34 -44.23
CA SER A 547 28.04 18.81 -44.42
C SER A 547 27.10 19.43 -45.51
N PRO A 548 26.64 20.71 -45.40
CA PRO A 548 26.60 21.65 -44.25
C PRO A 548 25.31 22.55 -44.11
N GLU A 549 25.24 23.26 -42.98
CA GLU A 549 24.87 24.67 -42.70
C GLU A 549 24.05 25.54 -43.72
N GLU A 550 22.99 26.21 -43.23
CA GLU A 550 22.87 27.68 -42.94
C GLU A 550 21.44 27.96 -42.40
N ASP A 551 21.24 28.53 -41.20
CA ASP A 551 21.26 29.97 -40.83
C ASP A 551 20.06 30.79 -41.39
N GLY A 552 19.25 31.52 -40.60
CA GLY A 552 19.16 31.64 -39.14
C GLY A 552 18.33 32.85 -38.68
N THR A 553 18.20 33.06 -37.37
CA THR A 553 17.70 34.30 -36.68
C THR A 553 16.21 34.68 -36.88
N ASP A 554 15.54 35.45 -36.01
CA ASP A 554 15.95 36.16 -34.80
C ASP A 554 14.76 36.41 -33.82
N ALA A 555 15.06 37.01 -32.66
CA ALA A 555 14.22 37.95 -31.89
C ALA A 555 13.05 37.40 -31.00
N PHE A 556 12.86 37.85 -29.74
CA PHE A 556 13.74 38.65 -28.86
C PHE A 556 13.20 38.75 -27.41
N LEU A 557 14.09 38.69 -26.39
CA LEU A 557 13.98 39.25 -25.02
C LEU A 557 12.78 38.85 -24.10
N ALA A 558 12.86 38.88 -22.78
CA ALA A 558 13.94 39.25 -21.83
C ALA A 558 13.88 38.31 -20.60
N THR A 559 14.94 37.88 -19.91
CA THR A 559 16.19 38.56 -19.45
C THR A 559 15.96 39.43 -18.21
N VAL A 560 16.65 39.28 -17.07
CA VAL A 560 17.54 38.22 -16.52
C VAL A 560 17.83 38.55 -15.04
N MET A 561 18.31 37.59 -14.23
CA MET A 561 19.59 37.74 -13.49
C MET A 561 20.02 36.47 -12.72
N LEU A 562 20.88 35.69 -13.37
CA LEU A 562 22.09 35.13 -12.73
C LEU A 562 23.04 36.35 -12.40
N ALA A 563 24.18 36.27 -11.73
CA ALA A 563 25.18 35.21 -11.52
C ALA A 563 26.21 35.76 -10.48
N PRO A 564 27.50 35.37 -10.46
CA PRO A 564 28.14 34.07 -10.75
C PRO A 564 29.13 33.63 -9.64
N SER A 565 29.68 32.42 -9.76
CA SER A 565 31.09 32.19 -9.42
C SER A 565 31.65 31.03 -10.23
N ASP A 566 32.58 31.29 -11.17
CA ASP A 566 33.60 30.30 -11.51
C ASP A 566 34.79 30.85 -12.31
N LYS A 567 36.02 30.47 -11.90
CA LYS A 567 37.13 29.96 -12.73
C LYS A 567 38.49 29.97 -12.00
N ALA A 568 39.12 28.80 -11.98
CA ALA A 568 40.54 28.56 -11.73
C ALA A 568 41.33 28.59 -13.09
N PRO A 569 42.60 28.13 -13.20
CA PRO A 569 43.59 27.72 -12.19
C PRO A 569 44.98 28.39 -12.38
N ASP A 570 45.99 27.93 -11.63
CA ASP A 570 47.26 27.47 -12.21
C ASP A 570 48.11 26.72 -11.16
N THR A 571 49.04 25.86 -11.62
CA THR A 571 49.87 24.98 -10.78
C THR A 571 51.36 25.22 -10.99
N GLU A 572 52.17 25.18 -9.93
CA GLU A 572 53.59 24.81 -10.05
C GLU A 572 54.09 24.12 -8.77
N ASP A 573 55.12 23.28 -8.91
CA ASP A 573 55.67 22.35 -7.90
C ASP A 573 57.11 22.75 -7.55
N THR A 574 57.53 22.64 -6.27
CA THR A 574 58.86 22.18 -5.85
C THR A 574 59.02 22.10 -4.32
N SER A 575 59.10 20.87 -3.80
CA SER A 575 60.20 20.33 -2.96
C SER A 575 60.85 21.10 -1.78
N ASP A 576 60.84 20.43 -0.62
CA ASP A 576 61.97 20.13 0.29
C ASP A 576 62.42 21.09 1.42
N GLU A 577 63.06 20.46 2.44
CA GLU A 577 63.77 20.96 3.64
C GLU A 577 62.99 21.89 4.62
N GLY A 578 63.01 21.67 5.94
CA GLY A 578 63.69 20.64 6.74
C GLY A 578 63.43 20.79 8.26
N ASP A 579 64.19 20.02 9.05
CA ASP A 579 64.18 19.91 10.53
C ASP A 579 64.19 21.28 11.27
N ASP A 580 63.75 21.44 12.54
CA ASP A 580 64.48 20.89 13.69
C ASP A 580 63.78 20.90 15.08
N GLU A 581 64.41 20.14 15.98
CA GLU A 581 64.27 19.90 17.43
C GLU A 581 63.52 20.84 18.41
N SER A 582 62.63 20.20 19.19
CA SER A 582 62.67 20.09 20.68
C SER A 582 62.07 21.13 21.65
N SER A 583 61.45 20.59 22.72
CA SER A 583 61.33 21.13 24.10
C SER A 583 60.59 22.47 24.34
N GLY A 584 60.06 22.76 25.54
CA GLY A 584 59.89 21.92 26.72
C GLY A 584 59.73 22.70 28.04
N ASP A 585 58.58 22.49 28.70
CA ASP A 585 58.33 22.63 30.15
C ASP A 585 58.07 24.02 30.81
N ASP A 586 57.25 23.93 31.86
CA ASP A 586 57.10 24.69 33.12
C ASP A 586 56.70 26.20 33.22
N GLY A 587 55.69 26.45 34.07
CA GLY A 587 55.42 27.70 34.84
C GLY A 587 54.78 28.93 34.15
N GLY A 588 53.88 29.71 34.77
CA GLY A 588 53.17 29.54 36.05
C GLY A 588 52.62 30.84 36.70
N PHE A 589 51.54 30.71 37.47
CA PHE A 589 51.01 31.63 38.52
C PHE A 589 50.24 32.95 38.17
N GLY A 590 49.02 33.05 38.75
CA GLY A 590 48.38 34.32 39.22
C GLY A 590 47.10 34.79 38.49
N GLY A 591 45.90 34.87 39.10
CA GLY A 591 45.41 34.30 40.38
C GLY A 591 44.40 35.18 41.17
N MET A 592 43.33 34.56 41.70
CA MET A 592 42.32 35.09 42.68
C MET A 592 41.38 36.23 42.18
N ILE A 593 40.10 36.40 42.59
CA ILE A 593 39.09 35.78 43.51
C ILE A 593 37.69 36.27 42.99
N GLY A 594 36.48 35.73 43.23
CA GLY A 594 35.84 34.62 43.98
C GLY A 594 34.41 34.38 43.38
N ALA A 595 33.50 33.48 43.77
CA ALA A 595 33.07 32.87 45.05
C ALA A 595 32.25 33.83 45.96
N LEU A 596 31.03 33.53 46.46
CA LEU A 596 30.25 32.27 46.60
C LEU A 596 28.71 32.42 46.40
N LEU A 597 28.06 31.29 46.06
CA LEU A 597 26.73 30.72 46.44
C LEU A 597 25.74 31.50 47.36
N LEU A 598 24.42 31.35 47.10
CA LEU A 598 23.40 30.84 48.07
C LEU A 598 21.96 30.67 47.49
N LEU A 599 21.21 29.69 48.05
CA LEU A 599 19.75 29.39 47.94
C LEU A 599 18.98 30.01 49.16
N PRO A 600 17.63 29.87 49.40
CA PRO A 600 16.57 29.07 48.76
C PRO A 600 15.19 29.81 48.56
N LEU A 601 14.09 29.03 48.43
CA LEU A 601 12.65 29.38 48.32
C LEU A 601 12.08 30.37 49.37
N LEU A 602 10.94 31.03 49.04
CA LEU A 602 9.73 31.06 49.92
C LEU A 602 8.41 31.54 49.24
N MET A 603 7.42 30.65 49.26
CA MET A 603 5.94 30.77 49.35
C MET A 603 5.14 32.08 49.12
N LEU A 604 3.96 31.85 48.50
CA LEU A 604 2.61 32.41 48.78
C LEU A 604 2.31 33.90 48.54
N GLY A 605 1.33 34.13 47.66
CA GLY A 605 0.51 35.34 47.53
C GLY A 605 -0.87 34.95 47.00
#